data_AF-A0A2M9ZFS2-F1
#
_entry.id   AF-A0A2M9ZFS2-F1
#
_cell.length_a   1.000
_cell.length_b   1.000
_cell.length_c   1.000
_cell.angle_alpha   90.00
_cell.angle_beta   90.00
_cell.angle_gamma   90.00
#
_symmetry.space_group_name_H-M   'P 1'
#
loop_
_entity.id
_entity.type
_entity.pdbx_description
1 polymer ?
#
loop_
_entity_poly.entity_id
_entity_poly.type
_entity_poly.pdbx_seq_one_letter_code
_entity_poly.pdbx_strand_id
1 'polypeptide(L)'
;MIVYDARLELETKDPETVSKAIADLAGKYEGYTVVSGNRYTKIRVLSKYFQKAISDIETLGEVTDKEVSGKDVTEEFTDTKIRLENKTKARDRYLELLKKAENVEATLKVERELERLNTEIESYKGKIESLSHLAKYSTVQVRIEKKKTLGPLGYVFWAIGKGIRLLFVWD
;
A
#
# COMPACT_ATOMS: atom_id res chain seq x y z
N MET A 1 -13.56 -3.50 9.63
CA MET A 1 -12.42 -2.68 9.16
C MET A 1 -11.74 -3.45 8.05
N ILE A 2 -11.74 -2.93 6.83
CA ILE A 2 -11.15 -3.61 5.67
C ILE A 2 -10.00 -2.76 5.15
N VAL A 3 -8.83 -3.38 4.96
CA VAL A 3 -7.68 -2.78 4.29
C VAL A 3 -7.73 -3.20 2.83
N TYR A 4 -7.70 -2.23 1.92
CA TYR A 4 -7.63 -2.50 0.49
C TYR A 4 -6.25 -2.14 -0.07
N ASP A 5 -5.72 -3.03 -0.92
CA ASP A 5 -4.50 -2.82 -1.70
C ASP A 5 -4.78 -3.18 -3.16
N ALA A 6 -4.33 -2.32 -4.08
CA ALA A 6 -4.35 -2.59 -5.50
C ALA A 6 -2.96 -2.44 -6.10
N ARG A 7 -2.64 -3.36 -7.02
CA ARG A 7 -1.48 -3.28 -7.89
C ARG A 7 -1.96 -3.29 -9.33
N LEU A 8 -1.50 -2.31 -10.10
CA LEU A 8 -1.81 -2.19 -11.51
C LEU A 8 -0.51 -2.09 -12.30
N GLU A 9 -0.49 -2.73 -13.46
CA GLU A 9 0.51 -2.50 -14.49
C GLU A 9 -0.16 -1.80 -15.67
N LEU A 10 0.39 -0.66 -16.05
CA LEU A 10 -0.12 0.17 -17.15
C LEU A 10 0.94 0.30 -18.23
N GLU A 11 0.56 0.03 -19.47
CA GLU A 11 1.32 0.42 -20.65
C GLU A 11 0.82 1.76 -21.21
N THR A 12 1.75 2.69 -21.41
CA THR A 12 1.46 4.01 -21.98
C THR A 12 2.57 4.50 -22.90
N LYS A 13 2.24 5.41 -23.82
CA LYS A 13 3.23 6.07 -24.68
C LYS A 13 4.07 7.08 -23.89
N ASP A 14 3.46 7.71 -22.87
CA ASP A 14 4.08 8.74 -22.05
C ASP A 14 3.94 8.42 -20.54
N PRO A 15 4.93 7.73 -19.95
CA PRO A 15 4.92 7.38 -18.53
C PRO A 15 4.95 8.57 -17.57
N GLU A 16 5.53 9.71 -17.98
CA GLU A 16 5.67 10.87 -17.10
C GLU A 16 4.32 11.57 -16.90
N THR A 17 3.57 11.78 -17.98
CA THR A 17 2.22 12.36 -17.91
C THR A 17 1.27 11.48 -17.11
N VAL A 18 1.33 10.15 -17.30
CA VAL A 18 0.50 9.21 -16.52
C VAL A 18 0.89 9.22 -15.04
N SER A 19 2.18 9.24 -14.70
CA SER A 19 2.63 9.31 -13.30
C SER A 19 2.11 10.58 -12.60
N LYS A 20 2.19 11.74 -13.26
CA LYS A 20 1.65 13.01 -12.73
C LYS A 20 0.14 12.94 -12.54
N ALA A 21 -0.59 12.45 -13.54
CA ALA A 21 -2.04 12.29 -13.45
C ALA A 21 -2.45 11.37 -12.28
N ILE A 22 -1.74 10.27 -12.04
CA ILE A 22 -1.97 9.38 -10.89
C ILE A 22 -1.70 10.12 -9.57
N ALA A 23 -0.65 10.93 -9.49
CA ALA A 23 -0.35 11.73 -8.31
C ALA A 23 -1.46 12.77 -8.03
N ASP A 24 -2.03 13.40 -9.06
CA ASP A 24 -3.13 14.35 -8.93
C ASP A 24 -4.44 13.68 -8.49
N LEU A 25 -4.68 12.43 -8.95
CA LEU A 25 -5.82 11.62 -8.50
C LEU A 25 -5.76 11.33 -7.00
N ALA A 26 -4.57 11.26 -6.40
CA ALA A 26 -4.44 11.10 -4.96
C ALA A 26 -5.13 12.26 -4.22
N GLY A 27 -4.89 13.50 -4.65
CA GLY A 27 -5.53 14.69 -4.07
C GLY A 27 -7.04 14.72 -4.32
N LYS A 28 -7.48 14.38 -5.53
CA LYS A 28 -8.92 14.28 -5.89
C LYS A 28 -9.69 13.35 -4.95
N TYR A 29 -9.08 12.26 -4.50
CA TYR A 29 -9.71 11.25 -3.65
C TYR A 29 -9.34 11.38 -2.17
N GLU A 30 -9.12 12.62 -1.72
CA GLU A 30 -8.82 12.98 -0.32
C GLU A 30 -7.64 12.17 0.25
N GLY A 31 -6.68 11.89 -0.62
CA GLY A 31 -5.51 11.06 -0.37
C GLY A 31 -4.20 11.82 -0.50
N TYR A 32 -3.12 11.08 -0.63
CA TYR A 32 -1.79 11.65 -0.81
C TYR A 32 -0.86 10.69 -1.56
N THR A 33 0.14 11.26 -2.22
CA THR A 33 1.16 10.51 -2.93
C THR A 33 2.25 10.06 -1.96
N VAL A 34 2.57 8.77 -1.98
CA VAL A 34 3.63 8.17 -1.16
C VAL A 34 4.94 8.13 -1.95
N VAL A 35 4.85 7.73 -3.22
CA VAL A 35 5.98 7.68 -4.16
C VAL A 35 5.49 8.15 -5.52
N SER A 36 6.24 9.03 -6.18
CA SER A 36 5.97 9.46 -7.56
C SER A 36 7.23 9.28 -8.39
N GLY A 37 7.12 8.57 -9.51
CA GLY A 37 8.24 8.34 -10.42
C GLY A 37 7.79 7.75 -11.74
N ASN A 38 8.63 7.88 -12.76
CA ASN A 38 8.27 7.60 -14.16
C ASN A 38 7.86 6.14 -14.43
N ARG A 39 8.26 5.19 -13.58
CA ARG A 39 7.96 3.75 -13.75
C ARG A 39 7.14 3.17 -12.61
N TYR A 40 6.98 3.91 -11.53
CA TYR A 40 6.31 3.44 -10.33
C TYR A 40 5.75 4.63 -9.57
N THR A 41 4.45 4.58 -9.34
CA THR A 41 3.73 5.56 -8.53
C THR A 41 2.92 4.83 -7.48
N LYS A 42 3.03 5.26 -6.23
CA LYS A 42 2.27 4.73 -5.10
C LYS A 42 1.49 5.85 -4.46
N ILE A 43 0.18 5.70 -4.44
CA ILE A 43 -0.73 6.66 -3.83
C ILE A 43 -1.55 5.99 -2.74
N ARG A 44 -2.04 6.82 -1.83
CA ARG A 44 -3.06 6.45 -0.85
C ARG A 44 -4.28 7.30 -1.11
N VAL A 45 -5.45 6.67 -1.04
CA VAL A 45 -6.76 7.32 -1.25
C VAL A 45 -7.69 6.91 -0.13
N LEU A 46 -8.71 7.72 0.20
CA LEU A 46 -9.70 7.28 1.17
C LEU A 46 -10.40 6.01 0.70
N SER A 47 -10.61 5.06 1.62
CA SER A 47 -11.16 3.74 1.32
C SER A 47 -12.51 3.80 0.59
N LYS A 48 -13.36 4.78 0.91
CA LYS A 48 -14.65 5.04 0.23
C LYS A 48 -14.51 5.35 -1.28
N TYR A 49 -13.34 5.78 -1.74
CA TYR A 49 -13.07 6.15 -3.13
C TYR A 49 -12.18 5.16 -3.87
N PHE A 50 -11.77 4.06 -3.22
CA PHE A 50 -10.79 3.12 -3.76
C PHE A 50 -11.16 2.61 -5.16
N GLN A 51 -12.39 2.11 -5.35
CA GLN A 51 -12.85 1.63 -6.66
C GLN A 51 -12.89 2.73 -7.71
N LYS A 52 -13.31 3.95 -7.36
CA LYS A 52 -13.32 5.09 -8.29
C LYS A 52 -11.91 5.49 -8.69
N ALA A 53 -10.97 5.49 -7.75
CA ALA A 53 -9.57 5.77 -8.02
C ALA A 53 -8.97 4.74 -8.98
N ILE A 54 -9.26 3.45 -8.78
CA ILE A 54 -8.83 2.38 -9.71
C ILE A 54 -9.40 2.64 -11.10
N SER A 55 -10.72 2.82 -11.22
CA SER A 55 -11.35 3.05 -12.52
C SER A 55 -10.80 4.26 -13.25
N ASP A 56 -10.54 5.38 -12.56
CA ASP A 56 -9.90 6.55 -13.17
C ASP A 56 -8.47 6.22 -13.66
N ILE A 57 -7.69 5.46 -12.88
CA ILE A 57 -6.33 5.05 -13.25
C ILE A 57 -6.35 4.16 -14.50
N GLU A 58 -7.33 3.26 -14.62
CA GLU A 58 -7.50 2.38 -15.79
C GLU A 58 -7.75 3.17 -17.08
N THR A 59 -8.25 4.41 -17.00
CA THR A 59 -8.44 5.26 -18.19
C THR A 59 -7.16 5.93 -18.68
N LEU A 60 -6.09 5.95 -17.88
CA LEU A 60 -4.85 6.66 -18.19
C LEU A 60 -3.89 5.86 -19.11
N GLY A 61 -4.13 4.56 -19.29
CA GLY A 61 -3.29 3.67 -20.08
C GLY A 61 -3.94 2.33 -20.35
N GLU A 62 -3.21 1.44 -21.03
CA GLU A 62 -3.65 0.07 -21.25
C GLU A 62 -3.26 -0.79 -20.05
N VAL A 63 -4.25 -1.37 -19.36
CA VAL A 63 -4.01 -2.21 -18.18
C VAL A 63 -3.54 -3.58 -18.65
N THR A 64 -2.30 -3.94 -18.32
CA THR A 64 -1.73 -5.25 -18.65
C THR A 64 -1.90 -6.26 -17.52
N ASP A 65 -1.88 -5.78 -16.27
CA ASP A 65 -2.13 -6.60 -15.09
C ASP A 65 -2.85 -5.79 -14.00
N LYS A 66 -3.70 -6.48 -13.24
CA LYS A 66 -4.45 -5.88 -12.13
C LYS A 66 -4.71 -6.91 -11.03
N GLU A 67 -4.19 -6.62 -9.85
CA GLU A 67 -4.45 -7.35 -8.62
C GLU A 67 -5.13 -6.42 -7.61
N VAL A 68 -6.28 -6.84 -7.10
CA VAL A 68 -7.00 -6.11 -6.04
C VAL A 68 -7.25 -7.06 -4.88
N SER A 69 -6.85 -6.63 -3.69
CA SER A 69 -7.01 -7.40 -2.46
C SER A 69 -7.72 -6.57 -1.39
N GLY A 70 -8.55 -7.24 -0.60
CA GLY A 70 -9.21 -6.68 0.56
C GLY A 70 -9.03 -7.64 1.73
N LYS A 71 -8.48 -7.15 2.84
CA LYS A 71 -8.29 -7.94 4.07
C LYS A 71 -9.13 -7.35 5.19
N ASP A 72 -10.01 -8.16 5.77
CA ASP A 72 -10.66 -7.78 7.03
C ASP A 72 -9.64 -7.90 8.17
N VAL A 73 -9.45 -6.80 8.89
CA VAL A 73 -8.51 -6.68 10.02
C VAL A 73 -9.25 -6.37 11.32
N THR A 74 -10.57 -6.53 11.36
CA THR A 74 -11.40 -6.22 12.54
C THR A 74 -11.01 -7.04 13.76
N GLU A 75 -10.80 -8.34 13.57
CA GLU A 75 -10.34 -9.25 14.61
C GLU A 75 -8.95 -8.85 15.09
N GLU A 76 -8.00 -8.69 14.16
CA GLU A 76 -6.62 -8.29 14.48
C GLU A 76 -6.54 -6.95 15.24
N PHE A 77 -7.37 -5.97 14.85
CA PHE A 77 -7.46 -4.68 15.53
C PHE A 77 -8.03 -4.83 16.95
N THR A 78 -9.12 -5.57 17.10
CA THR A 78 -9.79 -5.78 18.38
C THR A 78 -8.89 -6.53 19.35
N ASP A 79 -8.23 -7.59 18.89
CA ASP A 79 -7.27 -8.36 19.67
C ASP A 79 -6.08 -7.52 20.12
N THR A 80 -5.53 -6.71 19.22
CA THR A 80 -4.42 -5.81 19.55
C THR A 80 -4.83 -4.79 20.61
N LYS A 81 -6.06 -4.26 20.53
CA LYS A 81 -6.62 -3.35 21.54
C LYS A 81 -6.79 -4.02 22.90
N ILE A 82 -7.32 -5.25 22.94
CA ILE A 82 -7.45 -6.02 24.18
C ILE A 82 -6.07 -6.28 24.81
N ARG A 83 -5.08 -6.66 24.00
CA ARG A 83 -3.70 -6.87 24.48
C ARG A 83 -3.10 -5.59 25.04
N LEU A 84 -3.28 -4.46 24.36
CA LEU A 84 -2.84 -3.15 24.83
C LEU A 84 -3.47 -2.80 26.19
N GLU A 85 -4.78 -3.00 26.34
CA GLU A 85 -5.48 -2.74 27.60
C GLU A 85 -4.94 -3.62 28.73
N ASN A 86 -4.76 -4.92 28.48
CA ASN A 86 -4.23 -5.86 29.47
C ASN A 86 -2.80 -5.49 29.91
N LYS A 87 -1.93 -5.09 28.97
CA LYS A 87 -0.56 -4.64 29.28
C LYS A 87 -0.55 -3.33 30.05
N THR A 88 -1.45 -2.40 29.72
CA THR A 88 -1.60 -1.13 30.44
C THR A 88 -2.03 -1.38 31.89
N LYS A 89 -3.06 -2.22 32.12
CA LYS A 89 -3.46 -2.64 33.47
C LYS A 89 -2.34 -3.36 34.22
N ALA A 90 -1.55 -4.18 33.54
CA ALA A 90 -0.38 -4.82 34.15
C ALA A 90 0.63 -3.76 34.59
N ARG A 91 1.00 -2.83 33.72
CA ARG A 91 1.91 -1.72 34.06
C ARG A 91 1.43 -0.93 35.27
N ASP A 92 0.14 -0.61 35.33
CA ASP A 92 -0.42 0.15 36.45
C ASP A 92 -0.29 -0.62 37.78
N ARG A 93 -0.50 -1.95 37.77
CA ARG A 93 -0.22 -2.80 38.94
C ARG A 93 1.28 -2.82 39.31
N TYR A 94 2.18 -2.89 38.32
CA TYR A 94 3.62 -2.84 38.58
C TYR A 94 4.04 -1.47 39.14
N LEU A 95 3.42 -0.37 38.73
CA LEU A 95 3.63 0.95 39.31
C LEU A 95 3.17 1.02 40.78
N GLU A 96 2.07 0.34 41.13
CA GLU A 96 1.65 0.21 42.53
C GLU A 96 2.62 -0.63 43.36
N LEU A 97 3.17 -1.71 42.80
CA LEU A 97 4.21 -2.52 43.45
C LEU A 97 5.51 -1.73 43.63
N LEU A 98 5.89 -0.91 42.65
CA LEU A 98 7.07 -0.04 42.74
C LEU A 98 6.96 0.93 43.92
N LYS A 99 5.78 1.53 44.14
CA LYS A 99 5.52 2.44 45.27
C LYS A 99 5.65 1.74 46.64
N LYS A 100 5.49 0.43 46.69
CA LYS A 100 5.60 -0.41 47.90
C LYS A 100 6.97 -1.08 48.03
N ALA A 101 7.88 -0.88 47.08
CA ALA A 101 9.18 -1.54 47.10
C ALA A 101 10.07 -0.90 48.18
N GLU A 102 10.48 -1.69 49.17
CA GLU A 102 11.27 -1.22 50.31
C GLU A 102 12.79 -1.36 50.11
N ASN A 103 13.22 -2.17 49.13
CA ASN A 103 14.63 -2.43 48.87
C ASN A 103 15.01 -2.18 47.40
N VAL A 104 16.27 -1.79 47.20
CA VAL A 104 16.80 -1.39 45.89
C VAL A 104 16.73 -2.54 44.87
N GLU A 105 16.94 -3.78 45.31
CA GLU A 105 16.87 -4.94 44.41
C GLU A 105 15.46 -5.17 43.85
N ALA A 106 14.43 -5.05 44.69
CA ALA A 106 13.03 -5.14 44.29
C ALA A 106 12.65 -3.98 43.35
N THR A 107 13.09 -2.76 43.65
CA THR A 107 12.90 -1.58 42.78
C THR A 107 13.48 -1.84 41.39
N LEU A 108 14.75 -2.26 41.30
CA LEU A 108 15.41 -2.54 40.02
C LEU A 108 14.72 -3.65 39.23
N LYS A 109 14.19 -4.69 39.90
CA LYS A 109 13.42 -5.76 39.23
C LYS A 109 12.11 -5.24 38.66
N VAL A 110 11.38 -4.41 39.42
CA VAL A 110 10.11 -3.83 38.97
C VAL A 110 10.33 -2.83 37.83
N GLU A 111 11.37 -2.01 37.89
CA GLU A 111 11.72 -1.08 36.81
C GLU A 111 12.02 -1.78 35.50
N ARG A 112 12.81 -2.87 35.52
CA ARG A 112 13.08 -3.68 34.32
C ARG A 112 11.81 -4.23 33.68
N GLU A 113 10.87 -4.72 34.50
CA GLU A 113 9.59 -5.20 33.99
C GLU A 113 8.70 -4.07 33.45
N LEU A 114 8.73 -2.89 34.08
CA LEU A 114 8.03 -1.70 33.59
C LEU A 114 8.58 -1.24 32.24
N GLU A 115 9.89 -1.23 32.05
CA GLU A 115 10.54 -0.89 30.78
C GLU A 115 10.12 -1.85 29.66
N ARG A 116 10.11 -3.15 29.95
CA ARG A 116 9.61 -4.18 29.02
C ARG A 116 8.14 -3.95 28.66
N LEU A 117 7.29 -3.73 29.66
CA LEU A 117 5.86 -3.47 29.44
C LEU A 117 5.62 -2.19 28.64
N ASN A 118 6.39 -1.13 28.87
CA ASN A 118 6.27 0.11 28.10
C ASN A 118 6.63 -0.12 26.63
N THR A 119 7.72 -0.81 26.34
CA THR A 119 8.11 -1.17 24.97
C THR A 119 7.01 -1.98 24.27
N GLU A 120 6.42 -2.96 24.96
CA GLU A 120 5.29 -3.74 24.42
C GLU A 120 4.04 -2.88 24.17
N ILE A 121 3.70 -1.99 25.10
CA ILE A 121 2.58 -1.05 24.98
C ILE A 121 2.75 -0.13 23.77
N GLU A 122 3.94 0.44 23.58
CA GLU A 122 4.25 1.31 22.45
C GLU A 122 4.15 0.56 21.12
N SER A 123 4.66 -0.67 21.07
CA SER A 123 4.53 -1.54 19.91
C SER A 123 3.06 -1.81 19.55
N TYR A 124 2.22 -2.14 20.55
CA TYR A 124 0.79 -2.35 20.31
C TYR A 124 0.05 -1.08 19.87
N LYS A 125 0.40 0.08 20.44
CA LYS A 125 -0.16 1.37 19.99
C LYS A 125 0.20 1.66 18.55
N GLY A 126 1.47 1.52 18.18
CA GLY A 126 1.91 1.71 16.78
C GLY A 126 1.21 0.76 15.81
N LYS A 127 0.98 -0.49 16.23
CA LYS A 127 0.22 -1.46 15.42
C LYS A 127 -1.23 -1.04 15.22
N ILE A 128 -1.92 -0.57 16.26
CA ILE A 128 -3.30 -0.06 16.18
C ILE A 128 -3.39 1.14 15.24
N GLU A 129 -2.46 2.10 15.38
CA GLU A 129 -2.40 3.27 14.50
C GLU A 129 -2.19 2.89 13.05
N SER A 130 -1.27 1.95 12.79
CA SER A 130 -1.00 1.43 11.44
C SER A 130 -2.24 0.76 10.83
N LEU A 131 -2.91 -0.14 11.56
CA LEU A 131 -4.13 -0.82 11.08
C LEU A 131 -5.27 0.17 10.83
N SER A 132 -5.47 1.14 11.73
CA SER A 132 -6.45 2.21 11.58
C SER A 132 -6.17 3.04 10.34
N HIS A 133 -4.92 3.43 10.14
CA HIS A 133 -4.50 4.19 8.98
C HIS A 133 -4.68 3.42 7.66
N LEU A 134 -4.35 2.14 7.63
CA LEU A 134 -4.54 1.26 6.46
C LEU A 134 -6.03 0.96 6.17
N ALA A 135 -6.88 0.94 7.19
CA ALA A 135 -8.32 0.80 7.01
C ALA A 135 -8.96 2.10 6.51
N LYS A 136 -8.44 3.25 6.92
CA LYS A 136 -8.89 4.58 6.46
C LYS A 136 -8.45 4.86 5.03
N TYR A 137 -7.20 4.56 4.71
CA TYR A 137 -6.60 4.81 3.41
C TYR A 137 -6.23 3.51 2.71
N SER A 138 -6.80 3.31 1.53
CA SER A 138 -6.42 2.23 0.63
C SER A 138 -5.14 2.58 -0.11
N THR A 139 -4.33 1.56 -0.39
CA THR A 139 -3.06 1.72 -1.12
C THR A 139 -3.25 1.32 -2.57
N VAL A 140 -2.81 2.17 -3.49
CA VAL A 140 -2.79 1.87 -4.93
C VAL A 140 -1.36 2.01 -5.44
N GLN A 141 -0.88 0.94 -6.06
CA GLN A 141 0.48 0.83 -6.59
C GLN A 141 0.37 0.65 -8.09
N VAL A 142 0.99 1.56 -8.84
CA VAL A 142 0.92 1.54 -10.30
C VAL A 142 2.33 1.44 -10.84
N ARG A 143 2.63 0.33 -11.51
CA ARG A 143 3.82 0.17 -12.35
C ARG A 143 3.48 0.68 -13.73
N ILE A 144 4.35 1.51 -14.28
CA ILE A 144 4.14 2.17 -15.57
C ILE A 144 5.22 1.69 -16.53
N GLU A 145 4.79 1.09 -17.62
CA GLU A 145 5.64 0.60 -18.70
C GLU A 145 5.43 1.44 -19.96
N LYS A 146 6.52 1.67 -20.70
CA LYS A 146 6.44 2.37 -21.97
C LYS A 146 6.04 1.38 -23.05
N LYS A 147 4.92 1.65 -23.74
CA LYS A 147 4.45 0.84 -24.86
C LYS A 147 5.53 0.75 -25.94
N LYS A 148 5.96 -0.46 -26.27
CA LYS A 148 6.94 -0.70 -27.33
C LYS A 148 6.25 -0.59 -28.68
N THR A 149 6.51 0.47 -29.43
CA THR A 149 6.06 0.62 -30.81
C THR A 149 7.14 0.16 -31.79
N LEU A 150 6.74 -0.47 -32.90
CA LEU A 150 7.66 -0.80 -34.00
C LEU A 150 8.38 0.47 -34.48
N GLY A 151 9.72 0.40 -34.57
CA GLY A 151 10.51 1.45 -35.18
C GLY A 151 10.26 1.56 -36.69
N PRO A 152 10.76 2.61 -37.36
CA PRO A 152 10.54 2.84 -38.79
C PRO A 152 10.97 1.64 -39.66
N LEU A 153 12.07 0.97 -39.32
CA LEU A 153 12.51 -0.25 -40.01
C LEU A 153 11.57 -1.45 -39.77
N GLY A 154 10.97 -1.57 -38.58
CA GLY A 154 10.02 -2.64 -38.25
C GLY A 154 8.76 -2.60 -39.14
N TYR A 155 8.28 -1.40 -39.47
CA TYR A 155 7.20 -1.24 -40.43
C TYR A 155 7.58 -1.66 -41.85
N VAL A 156 8.81 -1.35 -42.28
CA VAL A 156 9.32 -1.77 -43.59
C VAL A 156 9.39 -3.30 -43.70
N PHE A 157 9.94 -3.98 -42.69
CA PHE A 157 10.01 -5.44 -42.67
C PHE A 157 8.61 -6.09 -42.61
N TRP A 158 7.68 -5.55 -41.84
CA TRP A 158 6.29 -6.04 -41.79
C TRP A 158 5.57 -5.89 -43.14
N ALA A 159 5.72 -4.74 -43.81
CA ALA A 159 5.13 -4.47 -45.11
C ALA A 159 5.69 -5.40 -46.20
N ILE A 160 7.01 -5.61 -46.22
CA ILE A 160 7.67 -6.54 -47.14
C ILE A 160 7.18 -7.97 -46.89
N GLY A 161 7.14 -8.44 -45.64
CA GLY A 161 6.66 -9.77 -45.30
C GLY A 161 5.19 -10.01 -45.67
N LYS A 162 4.33 -9.01 -45.48
CA LYS A 162 2.92 -9.08 -45.90
C LYS A 162 2.79 -9.15 -47.43
N GLY A 163 3.59 -8.39 -48.16
CA GLY A 163 3.64 -8.41 -49.63
C GLY A 163 4.12 -9.76 -50.16
N ILE A 164 5.16 -10.35 -49.58
CA ILE A 164 5.67 -11.68 -49.96
C ILE A 164 4.60 -12.75 -49.74
N ARG A 165 3.90 -12.73 -48.60
CA ARG A 165 2.81 -13.69 -48.34
C ARG A 165 1.68 -13.61 -49.36
N LEU A 166 1.38 -12.42 -49.86
CA LEU A 166 0.38 -12.19 -50.91
C LEU A 166 0.80 -12.78 -52.27
N LEU A 167 2.09 -12.96 -52.53
CA LEU A 167 2.61 -13.49 -53.79
C LEU A 167 2.52 -15.02 -53.89
N PHE A 168 2.36 -15.74 -52.77
CA PHE A 168 2.37 -17.20 -52.71
C PHE A 168 1.00 -17.83 -52.33
N VAL A 169 -0.07 -17.03 -52.29
CA VAL A 169 -1.45 -17.55 -52.23
C VAL A 169 -1.98 -17.61 -53.66
N TRP A 170 -2.04 -18.81 -54.23
CA TRP A 170 -2.79 -19.14 -55.44
C TRP A 170 -3.93 -20.08 -55.04
N ASP A 171 -5.14 -19.84 -55.56
CA ASP A 171 -6.22 -20.84 -55.60
C ASP A 171 -5.88 -21.95 -56.60
#